data_AF-A0A3N5G1D4-F1
#
_entry.id   AF-A0A3N5G1D4-F1
#
_cell.length_a   1.000
_cell.length_b   1.000
_cell.length_c   1.000
_cell.angle_alpha   90.00
_cell.angle_beta   90.00
_cell.angle_gamma   90.00
#
_symmetry.space_group_name_H-M   'P 1'
#
loop_
_entity.id
_entity.type
_entity.pdbx_description
1 polymer ?
#
loop_
_entity_poly.entity_id
_entity_poly.type
_entity_poly.pdbx_seq_one_letter_code
_entity_poly.pdbx_strand_id
1 'polypeptide(L)' 'MKHIANLPGEFELIARYFAPLARGFPGAFGLLDDAAVIAPPPGHELVAKTDAIVGGVHFLHDDPPHLIARKREENPRP' A
#
# COMPACT_ATOMS: atom_id res chain seq x y z
N MET A 1 20.84 -25.03 -7.92
CA MET A 1 19.66 -24.45 -8.59
C MET A 1 18.58 -24.20 -7.55
N LYS A 2 18.28 -22.94 -7.20
CA LYS A 2 17.09 -22.62 -6.41
C LYS A 2 15.92 -22.52 -7.39
N HIS A 3 14.85 -23.28 -7.14
CA HIS A 3 13.59 -23.08 -7.83
C HIS A 3 13.14 -21.63 -7.59
N ILE A 4 13.30 -20.77 -8.58
CA ILE A 4 12.48 -19.57 -8.67
C ILE A 4 11.07 -20.10 -8.91
N ALA A 5 10.30 -20.24 -7.84
CA ALA A 5 8.87 -20.35 -7.95
C ALA A 5 8.40 -19.21 -8.86
N ASN A 6 7.53 -19.50 -9.81
CA ASN A 6 6.93 -18.47 -10.64
C ASN A 6 6.11 -17.58 -9.70
N LEU A 7 6.71 -16.46 -9.28
CA LEU A 7 6.07 -15.54 -8.36
C LEU A 7 4.91 -14.88 -9.11
N PRO A 8 3.73 -14.77 -8.47
CA PRO A 8 2.60 -14.09 -9.09
C PRO A 8 3.01 -12.66 -9.47
N GLY A 9 2.58 -12.23 -10.65
CA GLY A 9 2.86 -10.88 -11.14
C GLY A 9 2.16 -9.81 -10.30
N GLU A 10 2.58 -8.55 -10.48
CA GLU A 10 2.01 -7.40 -9.77
C GLU A 10 0.47 -7.36 -9.85
N PHE A 11 -0.10 -7.46 -11.05
CA PHE A 11 -1.55 -7.43 -11.23
C PHE A 11 -2.28 -8.59 -10.56
N GLU A 12 -1.65 -9.77 -10.48
CA GLU A 12 -2.21 -10.92 -9.80
C GLU A 12 -2.21 -10.69 -8.27
N LEU A 13 -1.15 -10.11 -7.73
CA LEU A 13 -1.07 -9.70 -6.33
C LEU A 13 -2.11 -8.62 -6.00
N ILE A 14 -2.27 -7.60 -6.86
CA ILE A 14 -3.28 -6.55 -6.71
C ILE A 14 -4.68 -7.17 -6.69
N ALA A 15 -5.02 -7.98 -7.69
CA ALA A 15 -6.33 -8.61 -7.78
C ALA A 15 -6.63 -9.51 -6.58
N ARG A 16 -5.63 -10.24 -6.09
CA ARG A 16 -5.79 -11.21 -5.00
C ARG A 16 -5.86 -10.56 -3.62
N TYR A 17 -5.02 -9.57 -3.33
CA TYR A 17 -4.84 -9.05 -1.98
C TYR A 17 -5.35 -7.62 -1.79
N PHE A 18 -5.17 -6.73 -2.76
CA PHE A 18 -5.43 -5.29 -2.59
C PHE A 18 -6.82 -4.86 -3.11
N ALA A 19 -7.22 -5.31 -4.30
CA ALA A 19 -8.53 -5.01 -4.88
C ALA A 19 -9.71 -5.36 -3.96
N PRO A 20 -9.69 -6.50 -3.24
CA PRO A 20 -10.72 -6.84 -2.27
C PRO A 20 -10.94 -5.80 -1.15
N LEU A 21 -9.87 -5.11 -0.74
CA LEU A 21 -9.90 -4.12 0.34
C LEU A 21 -10.51 -2.79 -0.12
N ALA A 22 -10.42 -2.48 -1.42
CA ALA A 22 -10.93 -1.24 -1.99
C ALA A 22 -12.38 -1.32 -2.50
N ARG A 23 -13.01 -2.51 -2.53
CA ARG A 23 -14.35 -2.71 -3.13
C ARG A 23 -15.45 -1.81 -2.58
N GLY A 24 -15.33 -1.37 -1.32
CA GLY A 24 -16.31 -0.47 -0.69
C GLY A 24 -16.22 0.98 -1.15
N PHE A 25 -15.23 1.34 -1.97
CA PHE A 25 -14.96 2.71 -2.36
C PHE A 25 -14.94 2.86 -3.89
N PRO A 26 -16.04 3.34 -4.53
CA PRO A 26 -16.13 3.46 -5.99
C PRO A 26 -15.01 4.29 -6.62
N GLY A 27 -14.55 5.33 -5.92
CA GLY A 27 -13.47 6.20 -6.39
C GLY A 27 -12.09 5.54 -6.46
N ALA A 28 -11.92 4.30 -5.99
CA ALA A 28 -10.67 3.54 -6.14
C ALA A 28 -10.58 2.76 -7.46
N PHE A 29 -11.64 2.76 -8.27
CA PHE A 29 -11.67 2.12 -9.59
C PHE A 29 -11.17 0.65 -9.61
N GLY A 30 -11.38 -0.07 -8.50
CA GLY A 30 -10.92 -1.45 -8.35
C GLY A 30 -9.40 -1.63 -8.41
N LEU A 31 -8.60 -0.57 -8.19
CA LEU A 31 -7.15 -0.53 -8.42
C LEU A 31 -6.74 -0.88 -9.86
N LEU A 32 -7.58 -0.52 -10.83
CA LEU A 32 -7.26 -0.62 -12.26
C LEU A 32 -6.77 0.71 -12.86
N ASP A 33 -6.70 1.74 -12.02
CA ASP A 33 -6.30 3.10 -12.36
C ASP A 33 -5.14 3.52 -11.44
N ASP A 34 -4.29 4.44 -11.90
CA ASP A 34 -3.15 4.95 -11.13
C ASP A 34 -3.56 6.02 -10.12
N ALA A 35 -4.79 6.54 -10.23
CA ALA A 35 -5.36 7.52 -9.32
C ALA A 35 -6.69 7.07 -8.70
N ALA A 36 -7.04 7.69 -7.57
CA ALA A 36 -8.35 7.56 -6.94
C ALA A 36 -9.04 8.93 -6.86
N VAL A 37 -10.37 8.94 -6.95
CA VAL A 37 -11.19 10.13 -6.74
C VAL A 37 -11.75 10.14 -5.33
N ILE A 38 -11.44 11.18 -4.57
CA ILE A 38 -11.91 11.38 -3.19
C ILE A 38 -12.47 12.79 -3.08
N ALA A 39 -13.78 12.91 -2.82
CA ALA A 39 -14.45 14.19 -2.62
C ALA A 39 -14.66 14.43 -1.12
N PRO A 40 -14.04 15.46 -0.51
CA PRO A 40 -14.36 15.85 0.86
C PRO A 40 -15.76 16.48 0.94
N PRO A 41 -16.39 16.51 2.12
CA PRO A 41 -17.62 17.27 2.33
C PRO A 41 -17.42 18.77 2.02
N PRO A 42 -18.50 19.51 1.68
CA PRO A 42 -18.41 20.95 1.44
C PRO A 42 -17.74 21.69 2.60
N GLY A 43 -16.91 22.68 2.28
CA GLY A 43 -16.17 23.49 3.27
C GLY A 43 -14.98 22.79 3.92
N HIS A 44 -14.58 21.60 3.45
CA HIS A 44 -13.40 20.87 3.93
C HIS A 44 -12.34 20.75 2.83
N GLU A 45 -11.09 20.68 3.27
CA GLU A 45 -9.95 20.37 2.41
C GLU A 45 -9.52 18.91 2.62
N LEU A 46 -9.14 18.24 1.53
CA LEU A 46 -8.55 16.91 1.57
C LEU A 46 -7.04 17.03 1.36
N VAL A 47 -6.26 16.50 2.30
CA VAL A 47 -4.81 16.36 2.16
C VAL A 47 -4.46 14.87 2.26
N ALA A 48 -3.80 14.34 1.24
CA ALA A 48 -3.34 12.95 1.20
C ALA A 48 -1.82 12.90 1.04
N LYS A 49 -1.19 11.93 1.71
CA LYS A 49 0.25 11.67 1.64
C LYS A 49 0.49 10.16 1.52
N THR A 50 1.44 9.77 0.70
CA THR A 50 1.95 8.40 0.61
C THR A 50 3.47 8.48 0.60
N ASP A 51 4.14 7.49 1.21
CA ASP A 51 5.53 7.23 0.86
C ASP A 51 5.81 5.71 0.87
N ALA A 52 6.93 5.32 0.27
CA ALA A 52 7.36 3.92 0.16
C ALA A 52 8.36 3.53 1.26
N ILE A 53 8.28 2.31 1.80
CA ILE A 53 9.34 1.71 2.62
C ILE A 53 9.98 0.54 1.89
N VAL A 54 11.30 0.47 1.97
CA VAL A 54 12.13 -0.50 1.24
C VAL A 54 12.97 -1.29 2.24
N GLY A 55 12.96 -2.62 2.12
CA GLY A 55 13.77 -3.51 2.97
C GLY A 55 15.27 -3.29 2.76
N GLY A 56 16.04 -3.33 3.84
CA GLY A 56 17.46 -2.96 3.88
C GLY A 56 17.71 -1.45 3.99
N VAL A 57 16.68 -0.62 3.81
CA VAL A 57 16.75 0.85 3.97
C VAL A 57 15.92 1.30 5.17
N HIS A 58 14.64 0.92 5.21
CA HIS A 58 13.67 1.37 6.22
C HIS A 58 13.35 0.30 7.26
N PHE A 59 13.59 -0.98 6.94
CA PHE A 59 13.38 -2.11 7.82
C PHE A 59 14.40 -3.21 7.49
N LEU A 60 14.73 -4.06 8.45
CA LEU A 60 15.68 -5.16 8.27
C LEU A 60 15.03 -6.29 7.48
N HIS A 61 15.82 -7.01 6.69
CA HIS A 61 15.30 -8.12 5.88
C HIS A 61 14.59 -9.21 6.70
N ASP A 62 15.03 -9.40 7.94
CA ASP A 62 14.52 -10.44 8.84
C ASP A 62 13.44 -9.92 9.81
N ASP A 63 12.98 -8.67 9.65
CA ASP A 63 11.86 -8.16 10.44
C ASP A 63 10.60 -9.01 10.19
N PRO A 64 9.89 -9.44 11.25
CA PRO A 64 8.63 -10.16 11.09
C PRO A 64 7.65 -9.36 10.23
N PRO A 65 6.98 -9.97 9.23
CA PRO A 65 6.14 -9.23 8.26
C PRO A 65 5.05 -8.34 8.90
N HIS A 66 4.47 -8.81 10.01
CA HIS A 66 3.43 -8.08 10.75
C HIS A 66 3.96 -6.80 11.46
N LEU A 67 5.28 -6.64 11.58
CA LEU A 67 5.91 -5.46 12.17
C LEU A 67 6.36 -4.44 11.12
N ILE A 68 6.56 -4.87 9.87
CA ILE A 68 7.06 -4.00 8.78
C ILE A 68 6.11 -2.81 8.56
N ALA A 69 4.81 -3.08 8.45
CA ALA A 69 3.81 -2.03 8.23
C ALA A 69 3.73 -1.02 9.40
N ARG A 70 4.04 -1.45 10.62
CA ARG A 70 3.97 -0.61 11.83
C ARG A 70 5.15 0.35 11.97
N LYS A 71 6.31 0.04 11.36
CA LYS A 71 7.52 0.88 11.45
C LYS A 71 7.37 2.26 10.78
N ARG A 72 6.35 2.43 9.93
CA ARG A 72 5.98 3.70 9.28
C ARG A 72 5.44 4.77 10.23
N GLU A 73 4.94 4.38 11.41
CA GLU A 73 4.21 5.29 12.32
C GLU A 73 5.13 6.15 13.20
N GLU A 74 6.43 5.85 13.27
CA GLU A 74 7.37 6.67 14.02
C GLU A 74 7.74 7.93 13.22
N ASN A 75 6.88 8.94 13.32
CA ASN A 75 7.23 10.32 13.04
C ASN A 75 7.91 10.89 14.30
N PRO A 76 9.25 11.05 14.34
CA PRO A 76 9.87 11.83 15.40
C PRO A 76 9.55 13.29 15.10
N ARG A 77 8.40 13.77 15.59
CA ARG A 77 8.17 15.21 15.65
C ARG A 77 9.16 15.80 16.66
N PRO A 78 9.76 16.97 16.38
CA PRO A 78 10.40 17.77 17.42
C PRO A 78 9.39 18.17 18.52
#